data_AF-A0A952EVT1-F1
#
_entry.id   AF-A0A952EVT1-F1
#
_cell.length_a   1.000
_cell.length_b   1.000
_cell.length_c   1.000
_cell.angle_alpha   90.00
_cell.angle_beta   90.00
_cell.angle_gamma   90.00
#
_symmetry.space_group_name_H-M   'P 1'
#
loop_
_entity.id
_entity.type
_entity.pdbx_description
1 polymer ?
#
loop_
_entity_poly.entity_id
_entity_poly.type
_entity_poly.pdbx_seq_one_letter_code
_entity_poly.pdbx_strand_id
1 'polypeptide(L)'
;STPLLWGEVAGCQPENFTIATVPKRFEDNGDPWEGMDDHAGTLDALLDLADRLGPAEKAPKGAKKGSSGNVGRRISKMPLIEIARTKTKDEAMAALDEWRERYSSVAEKLHPADILVDGMRGPSSIWYRIRINLQHVPEDQRPEQEPLLADYNPWENYSGPQWMRRG
;
A
#
# COMPACT_ATOMS: atom_id res chain seq x y z
N SER A 1 -12.95 8.21 14.28
CA SER A 1 -12.41 9.55 14.53
C SER A 1 -13.59 10.45 14.81
N THR A 2 -13.56 11.24 15.88
CA THR A 2 -14.71 12.01 16.37
C THR A 2 -14.23 13.40 16.79
N PRO A 3 -14.80 14.51 16.25
CA PRO A 3 -14.49 15.86 16.68
C PRO A 3 -14.82 16.10 18.17
N LEU A 4 -14.01 16.91 18.83
CA LEU A 4 -14.11 17.22 20.26
C LEU A 4 -13.93 18.73 20.49
N LEU A 5 -14.51 19.23 21.57
CA LEU A 5 -14.17 20.54 22.11
C LEU A 5 -12.83 20.48 22.85
N TRP A 6 -12.10 21.60 22.89
CA TRP A 6 -10.80 21.68 23.58
C TRP A 6 -10.84 21.25 25.05
N GLY A 7 -11.94 21.56 25.75
CA GLY A 7 -12.13 21.16 27.15
C GLY A 7 -12.23 19.64 27.37
N GLU A 8 -12.53 18.87 26.33
CA GLU A 8 -12.70 17.42 26.43
C GLU A 8 -11.40 16.65 26.20
N VAL A 9 -10.45 17.23 25.46
CA VAL A 9 -9.25 16.54 24.97
C VAL A 9 -8.43 15.91 26.10
N ALA A 10 -8.27 16.61 27.22
CA ALA A 10 -7.45 16.13 28.33
C ALA A 10 -7.99 14.87 29.02
N GLY A 11 -9.31 14.64 28.97
CA GLY A 11 -9.98 13.56 29.68
C GLY A 11 -10.71 12.56 28.79
N CYS A 12 -10.65 12.73 27.46
CA CYS A 12 -11.38 11.87 26.55
C CYS A 12 -10.79 10.45 26.50
N GLN A 13 -11.65 9.45 26.38
CA GLN A 13 -11.28 8.05 26.14
C GLN A 13 -11.72 7.69 24.72
N PRO A 14 -10.78 7.44 23.79
CA PRO A 14 -11.11 7.18 22.37
C PRO A 14 -12.13 6.05 22.16
N GLU A 15 -12.10 5.02 23.00
CA GLU A 15 -12.99 3.86 22.97
C GLU A 15 -14.47 4.20 23.20
N ASN A 16 -14.77 5.34 23.82
CA ASN A 16 -16.15 5.80 24.04
C ASN A 16 -16.79 6.37 22.77
N PHE A 17 -15.99 6.65 21.73
CA PHE A 17 -16.45 7.22 20.46
C PHE A 17 -16.62 6.13 19.39
N THR A 18 -17.79 5.51 19.40
CA THR A 18 -18.15 4.40 18.52
C THR A 18 -19.28 4.80 17.56
N ILE A 19 -19.53 3.97 16.54
CA ILE A 19 -20.67 4.13 15.64
C ILE A 19 -22.00 4.18 16.42
N ALA A 20 -22.10 3.47 17.54
CA ALA A 20 -23.33 3.42 18.34
C ALA A 20 -23.50 4.64 19.27
N THR A 21 -22.41 5.29 19.69
CA THR A 21 -22.45 6.34 20.72
C THR A 21 -22.34 7.76 20.17
N VAL A 22 -21.66 7.94 19.03
CA VAL A 22 -21.44 9.27 18.42
C VAL A 22 -22.73 9.96 17.96
N PRO A 23 -23.74 9.29 17.36
CA PRO A 23 -24.96 9.96 16.92
C PRO A 23 -25.70 10.68 18.05
N LYS A 24 -25.92 10.00 19.19
CA LYS A 24 -26.56 10.59 20.36
C LYS A 24 -25.78 11.80 20.91
N ARG A 25 -24.46 11.68 20.95
CA ARG A 25 -23.59 12.76 21.39
C ARG A 25 -23.70 14.00 20.49
N PHE A 26 -23.82 13.81 19.17
CA PHE A 26 -24.01 14.91 18.23
C PHE A 26 -25.37 15.60 18.45
N GLU A 27 -26.43 14.83 18.73
CA GLU A 27 -27.74 15.39 19.09
C GLU A 27 -27.68 16.19 20.40
N ASP A 28 -26.98 15.68 21.42
CA ASP A 28 -26.89 16.30 22.73
C ASP A 28 -26.00 17.56 22.73
N ASN A 29 -24.90 17.56 21.97
CA ASN A 29 -23.84 18.57 22.08
C ASN A 29 -23.64 19.43 20.82
N GLY A 30 -24.27 19.08 19.70
CA GLY A 30 -24.05 19.73 18.39
C GLY A 30 -22.71 19.38 17.74
N ASP A 31 -22.30 20.22 16.79
CA ASP A 31 -21.03 20.09 16.06
C ASP A 31 -19.92 20.90 16.74
N PRO A 32 -18.88 20.26 17.34
CA PRO A 32 -17.74 20.97 17.91
C PRO A 32 -16.93 21.81 16.90
N TRP A 33 -17.10 21.56 15.60
CA TRP A 33 -16.37 22.23 14.51
C TRP A 33 -17.24 23.21 13.73
N GLU A 34 -18.44 23.56 14.20
CA GLU A 34 -19.37 24.46 13.50
C GLU A 34 -18.70 25.75 12.99
N GLY A 35 -17.85 26.37 13.82
CA GLY A 35 -17.14 27.63 13.48
C GLY A 35 -15.76 27.45 12.85
N MET A 36 -15.38 26.25 12.39
CA MET A 36 -14.04 26.00 11.85
C MET A 36 -13.73 26.87 10.62
N ASP A 37 -14.73 27.14 9.78
CA ASP A 37 -14.57 27.89 8.53
C ASP A 37 -14.76 29.41 8.71
N ASP A 38 -15.19 29.87 9.89
CA ASP A 38 -15.50 31.28 10.14
C ASP A 38 -14.25 32.17 10.20
N HIS A 39 -13.10 31.58 10.54
CA HIS A 39 -11.86 32.30 10.80
C HIS A 39 -10.67 31.61 10.11
N ALA A 40 -10.49 31.91 8.82
CA ALA A 40 -9.31 31.46 8.08
C ALA A 40 -8.02 32.04 8.70
N GLY A 41 -7.13 31.15 9.17
CA GLY A 41 -5.81 31.54 9.68
C GLY A 41 -4.78 31.81 8.57
N THR A 42 -3.73 32.58 8.89
CA THR A 42 -2.55 32.74 8.01
C THR A 42 -1.42 31.81 8.44
N LEU A 43 -0.46 31.57 7.54
CA LEU A 43 0.69 30.70 7.81
C LEU A 43 1.93 31.44 8.30
N ASP A 44 1.91 32.77 8.35
CA ASP A 44 3.10 33.61 8.56
C ASP A 44 3.87 33.21 9.82
N ALA A 45 3.17 33.08 10.96
CA ALA A 45 3.79 32.69 12.22
C ALA A 45 4.38 31.27 12.21
N LEU A 46 3.83 30.35 11.41
CA LEU A 46 4.36 28.98 11.24
C LEU A 46 5.58 28.97 10.33
N LEU A 47 5.63 29.84 9.32
CA LEU A 47 6.79 30.00 8.43
C LEU A 47 7.96 30.62 9.18
N ASP A 48 7.72 31.69 9.96
CA ASP A 48 8.74 32.30 10.83
C ASP A 48 9.30 31.28 11.84
N LEU A 49 8.44 30.42 12.39
CA LEU A 49 8.83 29.33 13.28
C LEU A 49 9.71 28.30 12.56
N ALA A 50 9.36 27.93 11.32
CA ALA A 50 10.13 26.99 10.52
C ALA A 50 11.51 27.54 10.16
N ASP A 51 11.62 28.81 9.79
CA ASP A 51 12.90 29.46 9.50
C ASP A 51 13.83 29.46 10.72
N ARG A 52 13.29 29.70 11.91
CA ARG A 52 14.05 29.68 13.17
C ARG A 52 14.45 28.27 13.60
N LEU A 53 13.59 27.27 13.42
CA LEU A 53 13.87 25.89 13.84
C LEU A 53 14.69 25.11 12.81
N GLY A 54 14.72 25.56 11.56
CA GLY A 54 15.31 24.82 10.46
C GLY A 54 14.52 23.55 10.10
N PRO A 55 15.00 22.77 9.12
CA PRO A 55 14.30 21.57 8.67
C PRO A 55 14.28 20.49 9.76
N ALA A 56 13.09 20.02 10.11
CA ALA A 56 12.94 18.87 10.99
C ALA A 56 13.66 17.63 10.41
N GLU A 57 14.21 16.79 11.29
CA GLU A 57 14.81 15.52 10.88
C GLU A 57 13.75 14.68 10.16
N LYS A 58 14.10 14.23 8.94
CA LYS A 58 13.16 13.44 8.14
C LYS A 58 12.87 12.15 8.89
N ALA A 59 11.59 11.83 9.05
CA ALA A 59 11.15 10.52 9.51
C ALA A 59 11.95 9.43 8.78
N PRO A 60 12.38 8.36 9.47
CA PRO A 60 13.21 7.32 8.89
C PRO A 60 12.59 6.84 7.58
N LYS A 61 13.44 6.66 6.54
CA LYS A 61 13.03 6.29 5.19
C LYS A 61 12.07 5.09 5.24
N GLY A 62 10.78 5.36 5.10
CA GLY A 62 9.69 4.41 5.30
C GLY A 62 8.35 5.06 5.63
N ALA A 63 8.34 6.24 6.25
CA ALA A 63 7.10 6.98 6.56
C ALA A 63 6.54 7.83 5.39
N LYS A 64 7.29 8.00 4.29
CA LYS A 64 6.76 8.64 3.07
C LYS A 64 6.07 7.61 2.19
N LYS A 65 4.77 7.42 2.38
CA LYS A 65 3.90 6.85 1.35
C LYS A 65 3.03 7.97 0.78
N GLY A 66 3.30 8.34 -0.48
CA GLY A 66 2.37 9.12 -1.29
C GLY A 66 2.96 10.35 -1.97
N SER A 67 3.91 10.19 -2.89
CA SER A 67 3.87 10.85 -4.21
C SER A 67 5.08 10.45 -5.03
N SER A 68 4.82 9.96 -6.25
CA SER A 68 5.65 9.98 -7.46
C SER A 68 7.13 9.56 -7.37
N GLY A 69 7.49 8.63 -8.24
CA GLY A 69 8.87 8.44 -8.68
C GLY A 69 9.48 7.15 -8.19
N ASN A 70 9.79 6.29 -9.14
CA ASN A 70 10.23 4.91 -9.00
C ASN A 70 11.68 4.83 -8.50
N VAL A 71 12.00 5.21 -7.25
CA VAL A 71 13.32 4.94 -6.63
C VAL A 71 13.14 4.79 -5.12
N GLY A 72 13.43 3.60 -4.59
CA GLY A 72 13.28 3.29 -3.17
C GLY A 72 12.38 2.10 -2.86
N ARG A 73 12.16 1.20 -3.84
CA ARG A 73 11.58 -0.11 -3.55
C ARG A 73 12.57 -0.83 -2.63
N ARG A 74 12.10 -1.27 -1.45
CA ARG A 74 12.88 -2.19 -0.60
C ARG A 74 13.28 -3.37 -1.48
N ILE A 75 14.57 -3.47 -1.80
CA ILE A 75 15.11 -4.63 -2.49
C ILE A 75 14.91 -5.78 -1.52
N SER A 76 14.04 -6.73 -1.89
CA SER A 76 13.84 -7.91 -1.08
C SER A 76 15.19 -8.62 -0.97
N LYS A 77 15.65 -8.90 0.25
CA LYS A 77 16.84 -9.75 0.46
C LYS A 77 16.58 -11.21 0.06
N MET A 78 15.31 -11.57 -0.17
CA MET A 78 14.91 -12.93 -0.54
C MET A 78 15.03 -13.14 -2.06
N PRO A 79 15.44 -14.33 -2.51
CA PRO A 79 15.55 -14.69 -3.93
C PRO A 79 14.15 -14.86 -4.55
N LEU A 80 13.55 -13.75 -4.94
CA LEU A 80 12.15 -13.66 -5.34
C LEU A 80 12.04 -13.46 -6.85
N ILE A 81 11.31 -14.34 -7.53
CA ILE A 81 10.97 -14.21 -8.95
C ILE A 81 9.49 -13.89 -9.12
N GLU A 82 9.15 -13.17 -10.19
CA GLU A 82 7.78 -12.92 -10.63
C GLU A 82 7.48 -13.81 -11.83
N ILE A 83 6.38 -14.55 -11.82
CA ILE A 83 6.10 -15.52 -12.91
C ILE A 83 4.91 -15.11 -13.78
N ALA A 84 3.97 -14.33 -13.23
CA ALA A 84 2.76 -13.95 -13.96
C ALA A 84 2.10 -12.69 -13.38
N ARG A 85 1.48 -11.92 -14.28
CA ARG A 85 0.46 -10.91 -14.01
C ARG A 85 -0.78 -11.24 -14.84
N THR A 86 -1.94 -11.31 -14.20
CA THR A 86 -3.17 -11.75 -14.85
C THR A 86 -4.35 -10.88 -14.45
N LYS A 87 -5.41 -10.90 -15.26
CA LYS A 87 -6.63 -10.15 -14.96
C LYS A 87 -7.46 -10.87 -13.90
N THR A 88 -7.48 -12.20 -13.95
CA THR A 88 -8.26 -13.04 -13.05
C THR A 88 -7.38 -13.90 -12.15
N LYS A 89 -7.94 -14.35 -11.03
CA LYS A 89 -7.24 -15.25 -10.10
C LYS A 89 -7.01 -16.61 -10.73
N ASP A 90 -7.98 -17.10 -11.51
CA ASP A 90 -7.92 -18.42 -12.12
C ASP A 90 -6.79 -18.50 -13.17
N GLU A 91 -6.64 -17.47 -13.99
CA GLU A 91 -5.47 -17.32 -14.87
C GLU A 91 -4.15 -17.32 -14.07
N ALA A 92 -4.13 -16.66 -12.90
CA ALA A 92 -2.94 -16.61 -12.05
C ALA A 92 -2.57 -18.00 -11.52
N MET A 93 -3.57 -18.78 -11.10
CA MET A 93 -3.37 -20.14 -10.61
C MET A 93 -2.97 -21.10 -11.73
N ALA A 94 -3.55 -20.96 -12.93
CA ALA A 94 -3.15 -21.74 -14.10
C ALA A 94 -1.68 -21.47 -14.49
N ALA A 95 -1.25 -20.21 -14.46
CA ALA A 95 0.15 -19.86 -14.69
C ALA A 95 1.10 -20.41 -13.61
N LEU A 96 0.64 -20.48 -12.35
CA LEU A 96 1.40 -21.14 -11.28
C LEU A 96 1.54 -22.65 -11.53
N ASP A 97 0.48 -23.32 -11.98
CA ASP A 97 0.53 -24.75 -12.26
C ASP A 97 1.42 -25.06 -13.46
N GLU A 98 1.36 -24.27 -14.55
CA GLU A 98 2.30 -24.39 -15.68
C GLU A 98 3.76 -24.22 -15.22
N TRP A 99 4.01 -23.22 -14.36
CA TRP A 99 5.35 -23.02 -13.81
C TRP A 99 5.82 -24.21 -12.96
N ARG A 100 4.93 -24.82 -12.17
CA ARG A 100 5.25 -26.01 -11.36
C ARG A 100 5.55 -27.24 -12.23
N GLU A 101 4.87 -27.39 -13.35
CA GLU A 101 5.17 -28.47 -14.30
C GLU A 101 6.55 -28.26 -14.96
N ARG A 102 6.87 -27.02 -15.34
CA ARG A 102 8.16 -26.66 -15.95
C ARG A 102 9.33 -26.82 -14.98
N TYR A 103 9.14 -26.46 -13.71
CA TYR A 103 10.17 -26.54 -12.65
C TYR A 103 9.75 -27.49 -11.53
N SER A 104 9.38 -28.72 -11.88
CA SER A 104 8.91 -29.72 -10.90
C SER A 104 9.87 -29.93 -9.74
N SER A 105 11.17 -30.07 -10.01
CA SER A 105 12.21 -30.25 -9.00
C SER A 105 12.39 -29.06 -8.05
N VAL A 106 12.02 -27.86 -8.49
CA VAL A 106 12.02 -26.64 -7.68
C VAL A 106 10.73 -26.55 -6.87
N ALA A 107 9.59 -26.83 -7.53
CA ALA A 107 8.27 -26.80 -6.94
C ALA A 107 8.12 -27.76 -5.74
N GLU A 108 8.75 -28.93 -5.80
CA GLU A 108 8.78 -29.90 -4.70
C GLU A 108 9.44 -29.36 -3.41
N LYS A 109 10.30 -28.34 -3.53
CA LYS A 109 11.04 -27.74 -2.41
C LYS A 109 10.36 -26.50 -1.85
N LEU A 110 9.30 -26.01 -2.52
CA LEU A 110 8.58 -24.83 -2.08
C LEU A 110 7.62 -25.18 -0.96
N HIS A 111 7.59 -24.31 0.05
CA HIS A 111 6.55 -24.31 1.05
C HIS A 111 5.35 -23.50 0.55
N PRO A 112 4.14 -23.72 1.11
CA PRO A 112 2.97 -22.89 0.78
C PRO A 112 3.22 -21.38 0.97
N ALA A 113 4.06 -21.00 1.94
CA ALA A 113 4.42 -19.61 2.22
C ALA A 113 5.36 -18.98 1.18
N ASP A 114 6.04 -19.78 0.36
CA ASP A 114 6.91 -19.29 -0.71
C ASP A 114 6.14 -18.83 -1.95
N ILE A 115 4.87 -19.21 -2.03
CA ILE A 115 3.98 -18.90 -3.14
C ILE A 115 3.15 -17.67 -2.77
N LEU A 116 3.47 -16.55 -3.42
CA LEU A 116 2.83 -15.27 -3.15
C LEU A 116 1.82 -14.96 -4.25
N VAL A 117 0.54 -15.09 -3.90
CA VAL A 117 -0.58 -14.72 -4.76
C VAL A 117 -1.10 -13.35 -4.32
N ASP A 118 -0.66 -12.29 -5.02
CA ASP A 118 -1.00 -10.92 -4.68
C ASP A 118 -2.24 -10.45 -5.45
N GLY A 119 -3.31 -10.03 -4.74
CA GLY A 119 -4.40 -9.25 -5.32
C GLY A 119 -4.05 -7.76 -5.27
N MET A 120 -3.82 -7.14 -6.43
CA MET A 120 -3.39 -5.76 -6.56
C MET A 120 -4.50 -4.88 -7.15
N ARG A 121 -4.54 -3.60 -6.76
CA ARG A 121 -5.52 -2.66 -7.28
C ARG A 121 -5.01 -2.01 -8.57
N GLY A 122 -5.76 -2.17 -9.65
CA GLY A 122 -5.62 -1.42 -10.89
C GLY A 122 -6.44 -0.12 -10.87
N PRO A 123 -6.59 0.56 -12.01
CA PRO A 123 -7.35 1.79 -12.10
C PRO A 123 -8.83 1.59 -11.77
N SER A 124 -9.45 0.54 -12.30
CA SER A 124 -10.88 0.24 -12.15
C SER A 124 -11.18 -1.21 -11.75
N SER A 125 -10.18 -2.08 -11.68
CA SER A 125 -10.34 -3.51 -11.37
C SER A 125 -9.16 -4.03 -10.56
N ILE A 126 -9.38 -5.13 -9.84
CA ILE A 126 -8.27 -5.89 -9.27
C ILE A 126 -7.55 -6.66 -10.39
N TRP A 127 -6.27 -6.92 -10.19
CA TRP A 127 -5.46 -7.80 -11.03
C TRP A 127 -4.56 -8.61 -10.12
N TYR A 128 -4.04 -9.73 -10.62
CA TYR A 128 -3.31 -10.69 -9.81
C TYR A 128 -1.87 -10.78 -10.27
N ARG A 129 -0.97 -11.01 -9.32
CA ARG A 129 0.43 -11.31 -9.59
C ARG A 129 0.87 -12.52 -8.79
N ILE A 130 1.60 -13.43 -9.44
CA ILE A 130 2.25 -14.55 -8.77
C ILE A 130 3.74 -14.26 -8.65
N ARG A 131 4.27 -14.40 -7.43
CA ARG A 131 5.71 -14.38 -7.14
C ARG A 131 6.10 -15.62 -6.36
N ILE A 132 7.32 -16.08 -6.55
CA ILE A 132 7.87 -17.27 -5.89
C ILE A 132 9.12 -16.89 -5.14
N ASN A 133 9.13 -17.14 -3.84
CA ASN A 133 10.29 -17.00 -2.98
C ASN A 133 11.12 -18.28 -2.99
N LEU A 134 12.30 -18.24 -3.59
CA LEU A 134 13.19 -19.40 -3.74
C LEU A 134 14.09 -19.63 -2.51
N GLN A 135 13.73 -19.09 -1.34
CA GLN A 135 14.57 -19.17 -0.12
C GLN A 135 14.86 -20.61 0.32
N HIS A 136 13.93 -21.54 0.09
CA HIS A 136 14.08 -22.96 0.41
C HIS A 136 14.69 -23.79 -0.74
N VAL A 137 15.00 -23.15 -1.86
CA VAL A 137 15.64 -23.78 -3.02
C VAL A 137 17.16 -23.55 -2.92
N PRO A 138 17.99 -24.61 -3.05
CA PRO A 138 19.45 -24.48 -3.12
C PRO A 138 19.88 -23.51 -4.23
N GLU A 139 20.91 -22.69 -3.98
CA GLU A 139 21.34 -21.60 -4.87
C GLU A 139 21.66 -22.05 -6.30
N ASP A 140 22.29 -23.21 -6.44
CA ASP A 140 22.65 -23.86 -7.70
C ASP A 140 21.44 -24.32 -8.53
N GLN A 141 20.25 -24.36 -7.92
CA GLN A 141 19.02 -24.87 -8.52
C GLN A 141 17.92 -23.81 -8.61
N ARG A 142 18.22 -22.55 -8.25
CA ARG A 142 17.26 -21.46 -8.35
C ARG A 142 17.11 -21.06 -9.83
N PRO A 143 15.88 -21.12 -10.39
CA PRO A 143 15.66 -20.54 -11.71
C PRO A 143 15.85 -19.02 -11.66
N GLU A 144 16.40 -18.46 -12.73
CA GLU A 144 16.50 -17.01 -12.89
C GLU A 144 15.13 -16.39 -13.21
N GLN A 145 15.07 -15.06 -13.18
CA GLN A 145 13.88 -14.34 -13.60
C GLN A 145 13.67 -14.47 -15.12
N GLU A 146 12.66 -15.25 -15.51
CA GLU A 146 12.24 -15.41 -16.91
C GLU A 146 11.14 -14.41 -17.33
N PRO A 147 10.82 -14.29 -18.64
CA PRO A 147 9.62 -13.60 -19.09
C PRO A 147 8.37 -14.18 -18.41
N LEU A 148 7.40 -13.31 -18.13
CA LEU A 148 6.18 -13.71 -17.46
C LEU A 148 5.35 -14.63 -18.37
N LEU A 149 4.81 -15.71 -17.80
CA LEU A 149 3.88 -16.62 -18.49
C LEU A 149 2.61 -15.87 -18.94
N ALA A 150 2.23 -14.83 -18.20
CA ALA A 150 1.24 -13.84 -18.59
C ALA A 150 1.70 -12.46 -18.12
N ASP A 151 1.69 -11.45 -19.00
CA ASP A 151 2.06 -10.06 -18.67
C ASP A 151 0.87 -9.11 -18.84
N TYR A 152 -0.21 -9.36 -18.10
CA TYR A 152 -1.34 -8.44 -18.07
C TYR A 152 -0.93 -7.10 -17.43
N ASN A 153 -1.10 -6.02 -18.18
CA ASN A 153 -0.90 -4.67 -17.70
C ASN A 153 -2.25 -3.93 -17.54
N PRO A 154 -2.77 -3.74 -16.32
CA PRO A 154 -4.05 -3.05 -16.10
C PRO A 154 -4.00 -1.54 -16.42
N TRP A 155 -2.82 -1.02 -16.78
CA TRP A 155 -2.59 0.40 -17.06
C TRP A 155 -2.39 0.71 -18.55
N GLU A 156 -2.31 -0.30 -19.42
CA GLU A 156 -1.93 -0.15 -20.83
C GLU A 156 -2.76 0.90 -21.59
N ASN A 157 -4.05 1.03 -21.26
CA ASN A 157 -4.97 1.99 -21.89
C ASN A 157 -5.52 3.03 -20.90
N TYR A 158 -4.90 3.21 -19.74
CA TYR A 158 -5.39 4.13 -18.71
C TYR A 158 -4.80 5.55 -18.89
N SER A 159 -5.64 6.54 -19.16
CA SER A 159 -5.25 7.94 -19.39
C SER A 159 -5.46 8.88 -18.18
N GLY A 160 -5.82 8.35 -17.02
CA GLY A 160 -6.10 9.16 -15.83
C GLY A 160 -4.84 9.70 -15.12
N PRO A 161 -5.00 10.59 -14.12
CA PRO A 161 -3.89 11.29 -13.44
C PRO A 161 -2.83 10.37 -12.80
N GLN A 162 -3.18 9.10 -12.54
CA GLN A 162 -2.25 8.10 -11.98
C GLN A 162 -1.23 7.60 -13.02
N TRP A 163 -1.55 7.64 -14.32
CA TRP A 163 -0.64 7.28 -15.42
C TRP A 163 0.49 8.31 -15.58
N MET A 164 0.17 9.60 -15.50
CA MET A 164 1.13 10.70 -15.66
C MET A 164 2.23 10.73 -14.59
N ARG A 165 2.07 9.98 -13.48
CA ARG A 165 3.07 9.89 -12.40
C ARG A 165 4.07 8.74 -12.54
N ARG A 166 4.00 7.98 -13.65
CA ARG A 166 4.89 6.84 -13.94
C ARG A 166 5.93 7.10 -15.05
N GLY A 167 5.88 8.27 -15.71
CA GLY A 167 6.91 8.72 -16.65
C GLY A 167 8.15 9.26 -15.96
#